data_AF-A0A9Q5U593-F1
#
_entry.id   AF-A0A9Q5U593-F1
#
_cell.length_a   1.000
_cell.length_b   1.000
_cell.length_c   1.000
_cell.angle_alpha   90.00
_cell.angle_beta   90.00
_cell.angle_gamma   90.00
#
_symmetry.space_group_name_H-M   'P 1'
#
loop_
_entity.id
_entity.type
_entity.pdbx_description
1 polymer ?
#
loop_
_entity_poly.entity_id
_entity_poly.type
_entity_poly.pdbx_seq_one_letter_code
_entity_poly.pdbx_strand_id
1 'polypeptide(L)'
;MNFVEGCKSVQEVKAVAVELLKQGKGLTLYRDAWLLGYELMLRVSDLRSIRYDDIKGDHLVLSQQKTGESVRVRLTDTAKRIIAARREANPDHVYLLQLDSHRSKGKPVSRSKLHEEISYAGEKLGLNLSTHSMRKSKPTIGYDNGEDIAVISKALGHKSLSSTLHYIGATQRKVDDFSNKYSIEDLL
;
A
#
# COMPACT_ATOMS: atom_id res chain seq x y z
N MET A 1 9.46 -7.01 16.75
CA MET A 1 9.03 -6.76 15.35
C MET A 1 9.68 -5.45 14.95
N ASN A 2 10.66 -5.46 14.05
CA ASN A 2 11.34 -4.23 13.64
C ASN A 2 10.31 -3.25 13.09
N PHE A 3 10.36 -1.99 13.53
CA PHE A 3 9.45 -0.95 13.06
C PHE A 3 9.71 -0.74 11.57
N VAL A 4 8.73 -1.07 10.72
CA VAL A 4 8.79 -0.87 9.27
C VAL A 4 7.99 0.37 8.90
N GLU A 5 8.60 1.26 8.14
CA GLU A 5 8.06 2.56 7.77
C GLU A 5 7.29 2.50 6.45
N GLY A 6 6.29 3.37 6.29
CA GLY A 6 5.73 3.68 4.98
C GLY A 6 6.54 4.80 4.33
N CYS A 7 6.46 4.92 3.00
CA CYS A 7 7.02 6.06 2.28
C CYS A 7 6.42 7.38 2.79
N LYS A 8 7.22 8.43 2.79
CA LYS A 8 6.90 9.79 3.25
C LYS A 8 6.46 10.72 2.13
N SER A 9 6.63 10.32 0.87
CA SER A 9 6.19 11.10 -0.29
C SER A 9 5.69 10.23 -1.44
N VAL A 10 4.90 10.83 -2.33
CA VAL A 10 4.47 10.17 -3.59
C VAL A 10 5.67 9.87 -4.49
N GLN A 11 6.71 10.70 -4.42
CA GLN A 11 7.96 10.54 -5.15
C GLN A 11 8.69 9.26 -4.72
N GLU A 12 8.77 8.98 -3.42
CA GLU A 12 9.32 7.71 -2.91
C GLU A 12 8.49 6.51 -3.39
N VAL A 13 7.16 6.59 -3.32
CA VAL A 13 6.28 5.51 -3.82
C VAL A 13 6.56 5.22 -5.29
N LYS A 14 6.73 6.27 -6.10
CA LYS A 14 7.07 6.14 -7.53
C LYS A 14 8.49 5.60 -7.73
N ALA A 15 9.46 6.03 -6.94
CA ALA A 15 10.84 5.54 -7.03
C ALA A 15 10.91 4.03 -6.74
N VAL A 16 10.22 3.56 -5.69
CA VAL A 16 10.11 2.12 -5.39
C VAL A 16 9.45 1.37 -6.53
N ALA A 17 8.39 1.91 -7.13
CA ALA A 17 7.71 1.29 -8.27
C ALA A 17 8.63 1.14 -9.50
N VAL A 18 9.45 2.15 -9.79
CA VAL A 18 10.46 2.11 -10.86
C VAL A 18 11.53 1.07 -10.57
N GLU A 19 12.00 1.00 -9.33
CA GLU A 19 13.05 0.07 -8.91
C GLU A 19 12.56 -1.40 -8.99
N LEU A 20 11.33 -1.69 -8.54
CA LEU A 20 10.69 -2.99 -8.70
C LEU A 20 10.54 -3.41 -10.17
N LEU A 21 10.26 -2.46 -11.06
CA LEU A 21 10.15 -2.75 -12.50
C LEU A 21 11.51 -3.12 -13.11
N LYS A 22 12.59 -2.44 -12.71
CA LYS A 22 13.96 -2.78 -13.15
C LYS A 22 14.36 -4.18 -12.71
N GLN A 23 14.09 -4.52 -11.44
CA GLN A 23 14.40 -5.82 -10.85
C GLN A 23 13.63 -6.97 -11.53
N GLY A 24 12.36 -6.71 -11.85
CA GLY A 24 11.49 -7.68 -12.52
C GLY A 24 11.92 -8.04 -13.95
N LYS A 25 12.91 -7.34 -14.55
CA LYS A 25 13.39 -7.57 -15.92
C LYS A 25 12.25 -7.69 -16.95
N GLY A 26 11.25 -6.81 -16.84
CA GLY A 26 10.05 -6.80 -17.68
C GLY A 26 8.82 -7.45 -17.03
N LEU A 27 8.97 -8.20 -15.94
CA LEU A 27 7.84 -8.65 -15.13
C LEU A 27 7.27 -7.47 -14.33
N THR A 28 6.04 -7.06 -14.64
CA THR A 28 5.40 -5.91 -13.97
C THR A 28 4.77 -6.25 -12.62
N LEU A 29 4.66 -7.54 -12.26
CA LEU A 29 3.84 -7.99 -11.13
C LEU A 29 4.21 -7.32 -9.81
N TYR A 30 5.49 -7.18 -9.49
CA TYR A 30 5.91 -6.61 -8.21
C TYR A 30 5.64 -5.11 -8.13
N ARG A 31 5.87 -4.39 -9.24
CA ARG A 31 5.49 -2.98 -9.41
C ARG A 31 3.97 -2.82 -9.24
N ASP A 32 3.19 -3.65 -9.91
CA ASP A 32 1.73 -3.60 -9.85
C ASP A 32 1.22 -3.89 -8.43
N ALA A 33 1.78 -4.90 -7.75
CA ALA A 33 1.46 -5.22 -6.36
C ALA A 33 1.78 -4.06 -5.40
N TRP A 34 2.93 -3.40 -5.59
CA TRP A 34 3.32 -2.22 -4.81
C TRP A 34 2.33 -1.07 -4.96
N LEU A 35 2.00 -0.72 -6.21
CA LEU A 35 1.05 0.36 -6.49
C LEU A 35 -0.37 0.01 -6.03
N LEU A 36 -0.84 -1.22 -6.22
CA LEU A 36 -2.15 -1.65 -5.73
C LEU A 36 -2.20 -1.68 -4.19
N GLY A 37 -1.11 -2.08 -3.52
CA GLY A 37 -1.02 -2.03 -2.07
C GLY A 37 -1.09 -0.59 -1.53
N TYR A 38 -0.47 0.36 -2.23
CA TYR A 38 -0.61 1.80 -1.97
C TYR A 38 -2.04 2.30 -2.24
N GLU A 39 -2.61 1.94 -3.39
CA GLU A 39 -3.91 2.45 -3.84
C GLU A 39 -5.06 1.97 -2.96
N LEU A 40 -5.09 0.67 -2.67
CA LEU A 40 -6.19 -0.02 -2.00
C LEU A 40 -6.05 -0.04 -0.47
N MET A 41 -4.86 0.23 0.06
CA MET A 41 -4.55 0.21 1.49
C MET A 41 -4.95 -1.11 2.18
N LEU A 42 -4.92 -2.24 1.49
CA LEU A 42 -5.25 -3.56 2.04
C LEU A 42 -4.05 -4.22 2.73
N ARG A 43 -4.28 -5.15 3.65
CA ARG A 43 -3.19 -5.98 4.17
C ARG A 43 -2.69 -6.87 3.05
N VAL A 44 -1.40 -7.24 3.08
CA VAL A 44 -0.81 -8.07 2.02
C VAL A 44 -1.52 -9.43 1.85
N SER A 45 -2.10 -9.98 2.92
CA SER A 45 -2.93 -11.19 2.84
C SER A 45 -4.15 -10.98 1.96
N ASP A 46 -4.90 -9.91 2.23
CA ASP A 46 -6.13 -9.54 1.51
C ASP A 46 -5.82 -9.13 0.07
N LEU A 47 -4.76 -8.32 -0.12
CA LEU A 47 -4.29 -7.85 -1.44
C LEU A 47 -3.96 -9.02 -2.38
N ARG A 48 -3.26 -10.04 -1.88
CA ARG A 48 -2.87 -11.21 -2.68
C ARG A 48 -4.06 -12.11 -3.00
N SER A 49 -5.10 -12.12 -2.18
CA SER A 49 -6.29 -12.94 -2.41
C SER A 49 -7.32 -12.32 -3.34
N ILE A 50 -7.13 -11.08 -3.79
CA ILE A 50 -8.05 -10.41 -4.73
C ILE A 50 -8.21 -11.26 -5.98
N ARG A 51 -9.45 -11.61 -6.29
CA ARG A 51 -9.88 -12.22 -7.54
C ARG A 51 -10.47 -11.16 -8.46
N TYR A 52 -10.46 -11.42 -9.76
CA TYR A 52 -11.13 -10.50 -10.69
C TYR A 52 -12.63 -10.38 -10.42
N ASP A 53 -13.27 -11.45 -9.94
CA ASP A 53 -14.69 -11.46 -9.58
C ASP A 53 -15.01 -10.57 -8.37
N ASP A 54 -14.03 -10.19 -7.56
CA ASP A 54 -14.21 -9.26 -6.43
C ASP A 54 -14.40 -7.81 -6.91
N ILE A 55 -14.12 -7.52 -8.18
CA ILE A 55 -14.27 -6.20 -8.79
C ILE A 55 -15.72 -6.02 -9.25
N LYS A 56 -16.44 -5.09 -8.62
CA LYS A 56 -17.84 -4.77 -8.88
C LYS A 56 -17.95 -3.31 -9.31
N GLY A 57 -17.95 -3.09 -10.63
CA GLY A 57 -17.99 -1.74 -11.20
C GLY A 57 -16.75 -0.92 -10.83
N ASP A 58 -16.94 0.19 -10.11
CA ASP A 58 -15.87 1.07 -9.63
C ASP A 58 -15.34 0.72 -8.23
N HIS A 59 -15.73 -0.43 -7.68
CA HIS A 59 -15.33 -0.88 -6.34
C HIS A 59 -14.71 -2.27 -6.35
N LEU A 60 -13.79 -2.50 -5.41
CA LEU A 60 -13.37 -3.82 -4.96
C LEU A 60 -14.18 -4.18 -3.71
N VAL A 61 -14.78 -5.38 -3.70
CA VAL A 61 -15.57 -5.88 -2.58
C VAL A 61 -15.04 -7.25 -2.16
N LEU A 62 -14.56 -7.37 -0.92
CA LEU A 62 -14.01 -8.62 -0.39
C LEU A 62 -14.23 -8.76 1.12
N SER A 63 -14.13 -9.97 1.64
CA SER A 63 -14.07 -10.22 3.09
C SER A 63 -12.62 -10.22 3.55
N GLN A 64 -12.30 -9.41 4.55
CA GLN A 64 -10.95 -9.34 5.11
C GLN A 64 -10.60 -10.65 5.82
N GLN A 65 -9.44 -11.24 5.53
CA GLN A 65 -9.04 -12.51 6.12
C GLN A 65 -8.86 -12.44 7.64
N LYS A 66 -8.41 -11.28 8.16
CA LYS A 66 -8.14 -11.12 9.60
C LYS A 66 -9.41 -10.98 10.43
N THR A 67 -10.42 -10.29 9.93
CA THR A 67 -11.60 -9.91 10.72
C THR A 67 -12.90 -10.57 10.24
N GLY A 68 -12.92 -11.13 9.03
CA GLY A 68 -14.13 -11.63 8.37
C GLY A 68 -15.06 -10.53 7.84
N GLU A 69 -14.82 -9.27 8.20
CA GLU A 69 -15.66 -8.14 7.79
C GLU A 69 -15.56 -7.87 6.29
N SER A 70 -16.70 -7.63 5.67
CA SER A 70 -16.76 -7.17 4.28
C SER A 70 -16.26 -5.73 4.17
N VAL A 71 -15.37 -5.49 3.21
CA VAL A 71 -14.91 -4.15 2.85
C VAL A 71 -15.27 -3.83 1.43
N ARG A 72 -15.60 -2.56 1.21
CA ARG A 72 -15.85 -1.97 -0.10
C ARG A 72 -14.86 -0.83 -0.30
N VAL A 73 -13.93 -1.02 -1.24
CA VAL A 73 -12.84 -0.08 -1.53
C VAL A 73 -13.08 0.56 -2.90
N ARG A 74 -13.08 1.89 -2.96
CA ARG A 74 -13.17 2.62 -4.22
C ARG A 74 -11.90 2.39 -5.05
N LEU A 75 -12.08 2.02 -6.32
CA LEU A 75 -10.99 1.91 -7.26
C LEU A 75 -10.66 3.28 -7.86
N THR A 76 -9.43 3.74 -7.63
CA THR A 76 -8.87 4.92 -8.31
C THR A 76 -8.59 4.59 -9.78
N ASP A 77 -8.43 5.61 -10.62
CA ASP A 77 -8.13 5.39 -12.04
C ASP A 77 -6.79 4.67 -12.24
N THR A 78 -5.80 4.94 -11.37
CA THR A 78 -4.55 4.19 -11.32
C THR A 78 -4.80 2.71 -11.07
N ALA A 79 -5.59 2.36 -10.04
CA ALA A 79 -5.90 0.97 -9.74
C ALA A 79 -6.66 0.29 -10.89
N LYS A 80 -7.65 0.96 -11.48
CA LYS A 80 -8.41 0.45 -12.64
C LYS A 80 -7.51 0.17 -13.84
N ARG A 81 -6.57 1.08 -14.16
CA ARG A 81 -5.61 0.89 -15.26
C ARG A 81 -4.70 -0.32 -15.03
N ILE A 82 -4.17 -0.48 -13.82
CA ILE A 82 -3.33 -1.65 -13.48
C ILE A 82 -4.14 -2.94 -13.59
N ILE A 83 -5.35 -2.96 -13.03
CA ILE A 83 -6.26 -4.11 -13.08
C ILE A 83 -6.57 -4.51 -14.52
N ALA A 84 -6.95 -3.54 -15.36
CA ALA A 84 -7.28 -3.77 -16.77
C ALA A 84 -6.08 -4.34 -17.54
N ALA A 85 -4.90 -3.72 -17.43
CA ALA A 85 -3.69 -4.18 -18.11
C ALA A 85 -3.29 -5.60 -17.69
N ARG A 86 -3.45 -5.95 -16.40
CA ARG A 86 -3.15 -7.31 -15.92
C ARG A 86 -4.14 -8.34 -16.43
N ARG A 87 -5.43 -7.99 -16.51
CA ARG A 87 -6.48 -8.85 -17.07
C ARG A 87 -6.27 -9.09 -18.56
N GLU A 88 -5.91 -8.04 -19.30
CA GLU A 88 -5.62 -8.13 -20.73
C GLU A 88 -4.41 -9.02 -21.00
N ALA A 89 -3.32 -8.83 -20.25
CA ALA A 89 -2.12 -9.65 -20.39
C ALA A 89 -2.32 -11.12 -19.97
N ASN A 90 -3.25 -11.40 -19.06
CA ASN A 90 -3.51 -12.75 -18.55
C ASN A 90 -5.03 -12.99 -18.33
N PRO A 91 -5.81 -13.23 -19.41
CA PRO A 91 -7.27 -13.32 -19.33
C PRO A 91 -7.78 -14.47 -18.45
N ASP A 92 -7.03 -15.57 -18.40
CA ASP A 92 -7.39 -16.80 -17.69
C ASP A 92 -7.00 -16.79 -16.20
N HIS A 93 -6.35 -15.72 -15.73
CA HIS A 93 -5.97 -15.61 -14.32
C HIS A 93 -7.21 -15.43 -13.43
N VAL A 94 -7.26 -16.17 -12.33
CA VAL A 94 -8.32 -16.05 -11.32
C VAL A 94 -7.99 -14.92 -10.35
N TYR A 95 -6.73 -14.87 -9.89
CA TYR A 95 -6.26 -13.85 -8.97
C TYR A 95 -5.63 -12.68 -9.72
N LEU A 96 -5.85 -11.47 -9.22
CA LEU A 96 -5.27 -10.25 -9.78
C LEU A 96 -3.73 -10.30 -9.76
N LEU A 97 -3.14 -10.81 -8.67
CA LEU A 97 -1.69 -10.94 -8.49
C LEU A 97 -1.20 -12.39 -8.69
N GLN A 98 -1.79 -13.12 -9.64
CA GLN A 98 -1.34 -14.45 -10.04
C GLN A 98 0.00 -14.41 -10.79
N LEU A 99 0.83 -15.42 -10.56
CA LEU A 99 2.09 -15.64 -11.26
C LEU A 99 2.14 -17.09 -11.76
N ASP A 100 2.24 -17.27 -13.07
CA ASP A 100 2.39 -18.60 -13.65
C ASP A 100 3.86 -19.00 -13.69
N SER A 101 4.30 -19.64 -12.61
CA SER A 101 5.57 -20.36 -12.58
C SER A 101 5.32 -21.84 -12.34
N HIS A 102 6.31 -22.70 -12.63
CA HIS A 102 6.25 -24.13 -12.32
C HIS A 102 5.88 -24.41 -10.84
N ARG A 103 6.22 -23.49 -9.93
CA ARG A 103 5.95 -23.61 -8.48
C ARG A 103 4.67 -22.88 -8.02
N SER A 104 4.01 -22.13 -8.92
CA SER A 104 2.96 -21.16 -8.55
C SER A 104 1.72 -21.21 -9.44
N LYS A 105 1.58 -22.22 -10.31
CA LYS A 105 0.46 -22.35 -11.24
C LYS A 105 -0.89 -22.18 -10.54
N GLY A 106 -1.70 -21.22 -11.00
CA GLY A 106 -3.03 -20.93 -10.46
C GLY A 106 -3.04 -20.29 -9.05
N LYS A 107 -1.90 -19.80 -8.55
CA LYS A 107 -1.80 -19.20 -7.22
C LYS A 107 -1.34 -17.73 -7.32
N PRO A 108 -1.78 -16.87 -6.38
CA PRO A 108 -1.21 -15.54 -6.27
C PRO A 108 0.27 -15.64 -5.84
N VAL A 109 1.05 -14.61 -6.21
CA VAL A 109 2.44 -14.41 -5.76
C VAL A 109 2.57 -14.68 -4.26
N SER A 110 3.67 -15.26 -3.79
CA SER A 110 3.84 -15.56 -2.37
C SER A 110 4.08 -14.28 -1.54
N ARG A 111 3.69 -14.28 -0.25
CA ARG A 111 3.97 -13.13 0.65
C ARG A 111 5.47 -12.95 0.83
N SER A 112 6.19 -14.05 1.01
CA SER A 112 7.65 -14.03 1.17
C SER A 112 8.34 -13.46 -0.05
N LYS A 113 7.89 -13.81 -1.27
CA LYS A 113 8.47 -13.25 -2.48
C LYS A 113 8.17 -11.76 -2.62
N LEU A 114 6.93 -11.31 -2.36
CA LEU A 114 6.64 -9.88 -2.31
C LEU A 114 7.49 -9.13 -1.27
N HIS A 115 7.71 -9.74 -0.10
CA HIS A 115 8.56 -9.15 0.92
C HIS A 115 10.00 -9.01 0.42
N GLU A 116 10.59 -10.08 -0.12
CA GLU A 116 11.95 -10.09 -0.66
C GLU A 116 12.15 -8.96 -1.69
N GLU A 117 11.28 -8.86 -2.70
CA GLU A 117 11.39 -7.86 -3.76
C GLU A 117 11.22 -6.43 -3.22
N ILE A 118 10.23 -6.20 -2.34
CA ILE A 118 9.98 -4.88 -1.76
C ILE A 118 11.12 -4.44 -0.84
N SER A 119 11.62 -5.34 0.01
CA SER A 119 12.73 -5.03 0.90
C SER A 119 14.00 -4.74 0.11
N TYR A 120 14.31 -5.52 -0.91
CA TYR A 120 15.46 -5.25 -1.78
C TYR A 120 15.33 -3.90 -2.51
N ALA A 121 14.16 -3.58 -3.07
CA ALA A 121 13.91 -2.26 -3.66
C ALA A 121 14.03 -1.11 -2.65
N GLY A 122 13.59 -1.33 -1.41
CA GLY A 122 13.79 -0.38 -0.32
C GLY A 122 15.27 -0.16 -0.01
N GLU A 123 16.04 -1.23 0.19
CA GLU A 123 17.48 -1.17 0.48
C GLU A 123 18.24 -0.39 -0.59
N LYS A 124 17.91 -0.58 -1.88
CA LYS A 124 18.51 0.17 -2.99
C LYS A 124 18.25 1.68 -2.94
N LEU A 125 17.17 2.07 -2.30
CA LEU A 125 16.75 3.47 -2.14
C LEU A 125 17.08 4.03 -0.74
N GLY A 126 17.74 3.26 0.12
CA GLY A 126 18.02 3.65 1.51
C GLY A 126 16.77 3.65 2.41
N LEU A 127 15.74 2.89 2.05
CA LEU A 127 14.45 2.81 2.75
C LEU A 127 14.26 1.43 3.40
N ASN A 128 13.83 1.40 4.67
CA ASN A 128 13.48 0.16 5.35
C ASN A 128 12.03 -0.25 5.05
N LEU A 129 11.82 -0.93 3.93
CA LEU A 129 10.50 -1.30 3.42
C LEU A 129 10.17 -2.79 3.60
N SER A 130 8.87 -3.06 3.73
CA SER A 130 8.31 -4.41 3.74
C SER A 130 6.93 -4.43 3.06
N THR A 131 6.31 -5.60 3.00
CA THR A 131 4.91 -5.70 2.52
C THR A 131 3.92 -4.83 3.29
N HIS A 132 4.17 -4.50 4.55
CA HIS A 132 3.30 -3.59 5.31
C HIS A 132 3.50 -2.12 4.93
N SER A 133 4.66 -1.77 4.38
CA SER A 133 4.99 -0.40 3.95
C SER A 133 4.05 0.06 2.85
N MET A 134 3.68 -0.82 1.90
CA MET A 134 2.69 -0.53 0.85
C MET A 134 1.43 0.14 1.42
N ARG A 135 0.82 -0.52 2.42
CA ARG A 135 -0.41 -0.05 3.07
C ARG A 135 -0.19 1.20 3.92
N LYS A 136 0.98 1.33 4.55
CA LYS A 136 1.33 2.49 5.40
C LYS A 136 1.58 3.76 4.61
N SER A 137 2.10 3.68 3.39
CA SER A 137 2.55 4.86 2.64
C SER A 137 1.45 5.90 2.39
N LYS A 138 0.28 5.50 1.85
CA LYS A 138 -0.82 6.44 1.56
C LYS A 138 -1.33 7.20 2.80
N PRO A 139 -1.67 6.55 3.93
CA PRO A 139 -2.13 7.26 5.12
C PRO A 139 -1.03 8.11 5.78
N THR A 140 0.24 7.67 5.75
CA THR A 140 1.35 8.48 6.25
C THR A 140 1.49 9.78 5.44
N ILE A 141 1.50 9.69 4.11
CA ILE A 141 1.57 10.86 3.21
C ILE A 141 0.36 11.77 3.42
N GLY A 142 -0.85 11.21 3.52
CA GLY A 142 -2.07 12.00 3.78
C GLY A 142 -1.95 12.78 5.08
N TYR A 143 -1.54 12.13 6.16
CA TYR A 143 -1.37 12.78 7.47
C TYR A 143 -0.25 13.84 7.46
N ASP A 144 0.85 13.59 6.75
CA ASP A 144 1.93 14.58 6.57
C ASP A 144 1.47 15.81 5.78
N ASN A 145 0.50 15.64 4.88
CA ASN A 145 -0.10 16.73 4.11
C ASN A 145 -1.33 17.37 4.79
N GLY A 146 -1.64 17.01 6.03
CA GLY A 146 -2.71 17.64 6.82
C GLY A 146 -4.11 17.06 6.62
N GLU A 147 -4.24 15.86 6.05
CA GLU A 147 -5.52 15.14 5.98
C GLU A 147 -6.02 14.77 7.39
N ASP A 148 -7.35 14.77 7.56
CA ASP A 148 -7.98 14.47 8.85
C ASP A 148 -7.68 13.03 9.30
N ILE A 149 -7.15 12.89 10.51
CA ILE A 149 -6.85 11.60 11.14
C ILE A 149 -8.09 10.70 11.25
N ALA A 150 -9.29 11.26 11.39
CA ALA A 150 -10.54 10.52 11.42
C ALA A 150 -10.87 9.89 10.06
N VAL A 151 -10.64 10.63 8.97
CA VAL A 151 -10.79 10.13 7.59
C VAL A 151 -9.78 9.01 7.34
N ILE A 152 -8.51 9.22 7.69
CA ILE A 152 -7.45 8.20 7.58
C ILE A 152 -7.79 6.95 8.38
N SER A 153 -8.22 7.11 9.64
CA SER A 153 -8.55 6.00 10.52
C SER A 153 -9.71 5.18 9.98
N LYS A 154 -10.74 5.85 9.44
CA LYS A 154 -11.89 5.19 8.80
C LYS A 154 -11.47 4.44 7.54
N ALA A 155 -10.61 5.05 6.71
CA ALA A 155 -10.09 4.42 5.49
C ALA A 155 -9.24 3.17 5.79
N LEU A 156 -8.51 3.17 6.91
CA LEU A 156 -7.75 2.00 7.37
C LEU A 156 -8.61 0.94 8.08
N GLY A 157 -9.85 1.26 8.47
CA GLY A 157 -10.68 0.38 9.29
C GLY A 157 -10.10 0.16 10.69
N HIS A 158 -9.46 1.18 11.25
CA HIS A 158 -8.93 1.13 12.62
C HIS A 158 -9.99 1.53 13.64
N LYS A 159 -10.01 0.82 14.78
CA LYS A 159 -11.01 1.02 15.84
C LYS A 159 -10.80 2.30 16.67
N SER A 160 -9.64 2.95 16.57
CA SER A 160 -9.33 4.16 17.34
C SER A 160 -8.36 5.07 16.59
N LEU A 161 -8.46 6.38 16.83
CA LEU A 161 -7.50 7.35 16.29
C LEU A 161 -6.08 7.13 16.83
N SER A 162 -5.97 6.79 18.12
CA SER A 162 -4.67 6.47 18.76
C SER A 162 -3.95 5.32 18.04
N SER A 163 -4.67 4.24 17.70
CA SER A 163 -4.09 3.15 16.92
C SER A 163 -3.61 3.58 15.54
N THR A 164 -4.29 4.55 14.93
CA THR A 164 -3.92 5.11 13.62
C THR A 164 -2.68 5.98 13.71
N LEU A 165 -2.60 6.87 14.71
CA LEU A 165 -1.43 7.69 14.99
C LEU A 165 -0.19 6.83 15.25
N HIS A 166 -0.33 5.79 16.07
CA HIS A 166 0.76 4.85 16.30
C HIS A 166 1.15 4.09 15.02
N TYR A 167 0.17 3.66 14.23
CA TYR A 167 0.40 2.91 13.00
C TYR A 167 1.17 3.68 11.92
N ILE A 168 0.82 4.96 11.71
CA ILE A 168 1.49 5.86 10.76
C ILE A 168 2.79 6.47 11.34
N GLY A 169 3.07 6.22 12.62
CA GLY A 169 4.25 6.74 13.29
C GLY A 169 4.18 8.25 13.47
N ALA A 170 3.03 8.78 13.91
CA ALA A 170 2.96 10.17 14.36
C ALA A 170 3.93 10.34 15.53
N THR A 171 4.97 11.16 15.33
CA THR A 171 6.08 11.32 16.27
C THR A 171 5.91 12.55 17.14
N GLN A 172 6.63 12.56 18.27
CA GLN A 172 6.81 13.78 19.09
C GLN A 172 7.31 14.96 18.26
N ARG A 173 8.16 14.71 17.25
CA ARG A 173 8.63 15.75 16.31
C ARG A 173 7.48 16.57 15.71
N LYS A 174 6.36 15.94 15.36
CA LYS A 174 5.21 16.67 14.81
C LYS A 174 4.51 17.57 15.83
N VAL A 175 4.51 17.16 17.10
CA VAL A 175 3.98 17.97 18.21
C VAL A 175 4.87 19.20 18.43
N ASP A 176 6.18 19.00 18.32
CA ASP A 176 7.16 20.08 18.43
C ASP A 176 7.06 21.03 17.21
N ASP A 177 6.97 20.49 16.00
CA ASP A 177 6.77 21.24 14.75
C ASP A 177 5.46 22.06 14.81
N PHE A 178 4.39 21.51 15.38
CA PHE A 178 3.13 22.23 15.63
C PHE A 178 3.35 23.43 16.55
N SER A 179 4.04 23.21 17.67
CA SER A 179 4.32 24.27 18.64
C SER A 179 5.12 25.41 18.02
N ASN A 180 6.15 25.09 17.22
CA ASN A 180 6.96 26.08 16.52
C ASN A 180 6.18 26.81 15.42
N LYS A 181 5.40 26.08 14.62
CA LYS A 181 4.63 26.65 13.50
C LYS A 181 3.61 27.71 13.93
N TYR A 182 3.03 27.54 15.11
CA TYR A 182 2.04 28.47 15.67
C TYR A 182 2.62 29.33 16.80
N SER A 183 3.94 29.41 16.90
CA SER A 183 4.63 30.36 17.77
C SER A 183 4.33 31.79 17.30
N ILE A 184 4.16 32.72 18.24
CA ILE A 184 3.92 34.14 17.95
C ILE A 184 5.26 34.86 18.02
N GLU A 185 6.08 34.70 16.97
CA GLU A 185 7.41 35.31 16.90
C GLU A 185 7.37 36.77 16.45
N ASP A 186 6.34 37.17 15.68
CA ASP A 186 6.20 38.50 15.06
C ASP A 186 5.97 39.66 16.07
N LEU A 187 5.95 39.39 17.38
CA LEU A 187 5.77 40.38 18.45
C LEU A 187 7.07 40.66 19.26
N LEU A 188 8.19 40.02 18.91
CA LEU A 188 9.50 40.15 19.57
C LEU A 188 10.56 40.57 18.55
#